data_AF-A0A6G1YPI4-F1
#
_entry.id   AF-A0A6G1YPI4-F1
#
_cell.length_a   1.000
_cell.length_b   1.000
_cell.length_c   1.000
_cell.angle_alpha   90.00
_cell.angle_beta   90.00
_cell.angle_gamma   90.00
#
_symmetry.space_group_name_H-M   'P 1'
#
loop_
_entity.id
_entity.type
_entity.pdbx_description
1 polymer ?
#
loop_
_entity_poly.entity_id
_entity_poly.type
_entity_poly.pdbx_seq_one_letter_code
_entity_poly.pdbx_strand_id
1 'polypeptide(L)'
;MTSVTDRDSITINPTPRSDSKIRCCPINNTLNIIGKRFTILILRNMINGKQNRFNQFLNSIEESNPKTLSARLREMEKYGLIKRKVYPNEKPVRVEYHPVEKGLELQPILDMMAAYSLKYCSKDVFKDAKPREFREVYGREMAKISP
;
A
#
# COMPACT_ATOMS: atom_id res chain seq x y z
N MET A 1 1.25 -47.60 8.16
CA MET A 1 0.25 -47.01 9.08
C MET A 1 0.31 -45.49 8.92
N THR A 2 -0.76 -44.97 8.31
CA THR A 2 -1.30 -43.59 8.32
C THR A 2 -0.35 -42.38 8.22
N SER A 3 -0.48 -41.70 7.08
CA SER A 3 -0.21 -40.30 6.84
C SER A 3 -0.96 -39.39 7.82
N VAL A 4 -0.32 -38.32 8.27
CA VAL A 4 -0.99 -37.19 8.93
C VAL A 4 -1.27 -36.13 7.87
N THR A 5 -2.56 -35.98 7.55
CA THR A 5 -3.15 -35.08 6.57
C THR A 5 -3.40 -33.67 7.13
N ASP A 6 -3.56 -32.74 6.19
CA ASP A 6 -4.29 -31.47 6.24
C ASP A 6 -3.89 -30.34 7.18
N ARG A 7 -3.31 -29.30 6.56
CA ARG A 7 -3.38 -27.90 6.98
C ARG A 7 -4.61 -27.24 6.35
N ASP A 8 -5.78 -27.82 6.57
CA ASP A 8 -7.02 -27.26 6.06
C ASP A 8 -7.50 -26.07 6.92
N SER A 9 -7.53 -24.92 6.26
CA SER A 9 -8.63 -23.96 6.30
C SER A 9 -8.97 -23.35 7.66
N ILE A 10 -8.34 -22.21 7.98
CA ILE A 10 -8.93 -21.25 8.93
C ILE A 10 -10.17 -20.64 8.24
N THR A 11 -11.33 -21.25 8.44
CA THR A 11 -12.61 -20.64 8.11
C THR A 11 -12.86 -19.51 9.09
N ILE A 12 -12.51 -18.28 8.71
CA ILE A 12 -12.94 -17.09 9.43
C ILE A 12 -14.43 -16.91 9.14
N ASN A 13 -15.28 -17.49 9.98
CA ASN A 13 -16.70 -17.15 10.01
C ASN A 13 -16.84 -15.76 10.64
N PRO A 14 -17.29 -14.72 9.91
CA PRO A 14 -17.55 -13.43 10.52
C PRO A 14 -18.71 -13.59 11.51
N THR A 15 -18.48 -13.21 12.77
CA THR A 15 -19.55 -13.11 13.77
C THR A 15 -20.60 -12.11 13.28
N PRO A 16 -21.89 -12.50 13.21
CA PRO A 16 -22.93 -11.59 12.77
C PRO A 16 -23.20 -10.59 13.90
N ARG A 17 -22.69 -9.35 13.78
CA ARG A 17 -23.16 -8.25 14.62
C ARG A 17 -24.55 -7.87 14.12
N SER A 18 -25.57 -8.31 14.85
CA SER A 18 -27.00 -8.31 14.52
C SER A 18 -27.67 -6.94 14.48
N ASP A 19 -26.93 -5.84 14.27
CA ASP A 19 -27.50 -4.48 14.20
C ASP A 19 -26.68 -3.49 13.36
N SER A 20 -26.09 -4.00 12.28
CA SER A 20 -25.06 -3.29 11.54
C SER A 20 -25.61 -2.54 10.32
N LYS A 21 -25.69 -1.20 10.39
CA LYS A 21 -25.79 -0.31 9.22
C LYS A 21 -24.61 -0.46 8.23
N ILE A 22 -23.60 -1.28 8.56
CA ILE A 22 -22.40 -1.51 7.77
C ILE A 22 -22.63 -2.71 6.84
N ARG A 23 -22.51 -2.49 5.53
CA ARG A 23 -22.75 -3.50 4.47
C ARG A 23 -21.64 -4.56 4.35
N CYS A 24 -20.40 -4.22 4.69
CA CYS A 24 -19.26 -5.15 4.63
C CYS A 24 -18.17 -4.75 5.64
N CYS A 25 -17.31 -5.70 6.02
CA CYS A 25 -16.20 -5.41 6.95
C CYS A 25 -15.29 -4.30 6.38
N PRO A 26 -15.14 -3.15 7.08
CA PRO A 26 -14.38 -2.00 6.56
C PRO A 26 -12.88 -2.30 6.44
N ILE A 27 -12.35 -3.16 7.32
CA ILE A 27 -10.95 -3.62 7.26
C ILE A 27 -10.74 -4.43 5.98
N ASN A 28 -11.59 -5.42 5.72
CA ASN A 28 -11.50 -6.25 4.51
C ASN A 28 -11.68 -5.42 3.24
N ASN A 29 -12.62 -4.46 3.25
CA ASN A 29 -12.83 -3.56 2.12
C ASN A 29 -11.58 -2.73 1.81
N THR A 30 -10.91 -2.20 2.83
CA THR A 30 -9.65 -1.46 2.67
C THR A 30 -8.54 -2.37 2.16
N LEU A 31 -8.41 -3.58 2.73
CA LEU A 31 -7.41 -4.56 2.31
C LEU A 31 -7.60 -5.00 0.85
N ASN A 32 -8.84 -5.14 0.38
CA ASN A 32 -9.14 -5.42 -1.03
C ASN A 32 -8.66 -4.31 -1.97
N ILE A 33 -8.48 -3.08 -1.47
CA ILE A 33 -7.97 -1.96 -2.26
C ILE A 33 -6.44 -1.91 -2.15
N ILE A 34 -5.90 -1.79 -0.93
CA ILE A 34 -4.48 -1.47 -0.71
C ILE A 34 -3.58 -2.70 -0.57
N GLY A 35 -4.15 -3.86 -0.23
CA GLY A 35 -3.44 -5.12 -0.06
C GLY A 35 -3.07 -5.80 -1.38
N LYS A 36 -3.59 -5.31 -2.50
CA LYS A 36 -3.21 -5.84 -3.81
C LYS A 36 -1.74 -5.51 -4.13
N ARG A 37 -1.03 -6.47 -4.72
CA ARG A 37 0.41 -6.40 -5.00
C ARG A 37 0.81 -5.07 -5.65
N PHE A 38 1.87 -4.47 -5.11
CA PHE A 38 2.46 -3.17 -5.46
C PHE A 38 1.67 -1.91 -5.12
N THR A 39 0.36 -1.98 -4.79
CA THR A 39 -0.46 -0.77 -4.53
C THR A 39 0.18 0.14 -3.47
N ILE A 40 0.51 -0.45 -2.32
CA ILE A 40 1.06 0.27 -1.17
C ILE A 40 2.46 0.82 -1.45
N LEU A 41 3.27 0.11 -2.26
CA LEU A 41 4.64 0.50 -2.61
C LEU A 41 4.65 1.66 -3.62
N ILE A 42 3.76 1.63 -4.61
CA ILE A 42 3.57 2.72 -5.57
C ILE A 42 3.13 3.97 -4.82
N LEU A 43 2.14 3.85 -3.91
CA LEU A 43 1.64 4.99 -3.16
C LEU A 43 2.69 5.58 -2.22
N ARG A 44 3.43 4.73 -1.48
CA ARG A 44 4.61 5.15 -0.70
C ARG A 44 5.61 5.93 -1.56
N ASN A 45 5.92 5.44 -2.76
CA ASN A 45 6.88 6.10 -3.65
C ASN A 45 6.37 7.45 -4.17
N MET A 46 5.07 7.57 -4.42
CA MET A 46 4.46 8.84 -4.80
C MET A 46 4.55 9.88 -3.67
N ILE A 47 4.13 9.49 -2.46
CA ILE A 47 4.00 10.45 -1.35
C ILE A 47 5.35 10.77 -0.73
N ASN A 48 6.13 9.74 -0.36
CA ASN A 48 7.40 9.93 0.34
C ASN A 48 8.58 10.11 -0.64
N GLY A 49 8.55 9.39 -1.76
CA GLY A 49 9.64 9.37 -2.74
C GLY A 49 9.51 10.42 -3.85
N LYS A 50 8.39 11.16 -3.92
CA LYS A 50 8.06 12.12 -4.97
C LYS A 50 8.17 11.54 -6.40
N GLN A 51 8.00 10.23 -6.54
CA GLN A 51 8.00 9.57 -7.84
C GLN A 51 6.64 9.73 -8.50
N ASN A 52 6.64 10.02 -9.80
CA ASN A 52 5.39 10.23 -10.53
C ASN A 52 5.41 9.62 -11.94
N ARG A 53 6.51 9.00 -12.39
CA ARG A 53 6.61 8.38 -13.72
C ARG A 53 6.66 6.87 -13.65
N PHE A 54 6.12 6.22 -14.68
CA PHE A 54 6.08 4.75 -14.79
C PHE A 54 7.45 4.09 -14.56
N ASN A 55 8.50 4.58 -15.25
CA ASN A 55 9.84 4.01 -15.15
C ASN A 55 10.47 4.21 -13.76
N GLN A 56 10.10 5.26 -13.02
CA GLN A 56 10.58 5.44 -11.65
C GLN A 56 10.03 4.33 -10.74
N PHE A 57 8.74 4.01 -10.88
CA PHE A 57 8.13 2.91 -10.13
C PHE A 57 8.69 1.55 -10.56
N LEU A 58 8.82 1.31 -11.86
CA LEU A 58 9.36 0.05 -12.39
C LEU A 58 10.76 -0.23 -11.87
N ASN A 59 11.61 0.79 -11.79
CA ASN A 59 13.00 0.64 -11.34
C ASN A 59 13.15 0.54 -9.82
N SER A 60 12.18 1.03 -9.04
CA SER A 60 12.30 1.10 -7.57
C SER A 60 11.43 0.10 -6.82
N ILE A 61 10.54 -0.61 -7.53
CA ILE A 61 9.73 -1.68 -6.98
C ILE A 61 10.25 -2.99 -7.55
N GLU A 62 11.07 -3.68 -6.75
CA GLU A 62 11.61 -4.99 -7.06
C GLU A 62 10.49 -5.98 -7.40
N GLU A 63 10.79 -6.93 -8.29
CA GLU A 63 9.85 -7.93 -8.82
C GLU A 63 8.64 -7.37 -9.62
N SER A 64 8.54 -6.05 -9.78
CA SER A 64 7.53 -5.47 -10.66
C SER A 64 7.89 -5.69 -12.13
N ASN A 65 6.87 -5.88 -12.97
CA ASN A 65 7.04 -5.97 -14.42
C ASN A 65 6.09 -4.99 -15.10
N PRO A 66 6.36 -4.58 -16.36
CA PRO A 66 5.57 -3.55 -17.02
C PRO A 66 4.08 -3.86 -17.11
N LYS A 67 3.72 -5.12 -17.36
CA LYS A 67 2.32 -5.57 -17.47
C LYS A 67 1.58 -5.38 -16.14
N THR A 68 2.17 -5.85 -15.04
CA THR A 68 1.54 -5.82 -13.71
C THR A 68 1.49 -4.40 -13.17
N LEU A 69 2.55 -3.61 -13.35
CA LEU A 69 2.58 -2.21 -12.93
C LEU A 69 1.55 -1.37 -13.70
N SER A 70 1.42 -1.57 -15.01
CA SER A 70 0.41 -0.90 -15.83
C SER A 70 -1.02 -1.25 -15.39
N ALA A 71 -1.30 -2.54 -15.16
CA ALA A 71 -2.60 -2.98 -14.64
C ALA A 71 -2.89 -2.37 -13.26
N ARG A 72 -1.89 -2.32 -12.38
CA ARG A 72 -2.01 -1.76 -11.03
C ARG A 72 -2.29 -0.25 -11.06
N LEU A 73 -1.57 0.52 -11.88
CA LEU A 73 -1.81 1.97 -12.00
C LEU A 73 -3.22 2.28 -12.51
N ARG A 74 -3.71 1.53 -13.51
CA ARG A 74 -5.11 1.65 -13.99
C ARG A 74 -6.12 1.32 -12.90
N GLU A 75 -5.84 0.29 -12.10
CA GLU A 75 -6.71 -0.10 -11.01
C GLU A 75 -6.73 0.96 -9.88
N MET A 76 -5.57 1.51 -9.53
CA MET A 76 -5.47 2.61 -8.56
C MET A 76 -6.20 3.87 -9.03
N GLU A 77 -6.17 4.18 -10.33
CA GLU A 77 -6.96 5.26 -10.94
C GLU A 77 -8.47 4.96 -10.84
N LYS A 78 -8.89 3.72 -11.15
CA LYS A 78 -10.29 3.29 -11.00
C LYS A 78 -10.80 3.38 -9.56
N TYR A 79 -9.97 3.05 -8.57
CA TYR A 79 -10.33 3.19 -7.16
C TYR A 79 -10.28 4.65 -6.65
N GLY A 80 -9.88 5.59 -7.50
CA GLY A 80 -9.76 7.01 -7.14
C GLY A 80 -8.63 7.27 -6.15
N LEU A 81 -7.54 6.51 -6.20
CA LEU A 81 -6.35 6.74 -5.38
C LEU A 81 -5.35 7.68 -6.05
N ILE A 82 -5.30 7.63 -7.38
CA ILE A 82 -4.37 8.42 -8.20
C ILE A 82 -5.10 8.99 -9.43
N LYS A 83 -4.48 9.99 -10.05
CA LYS A 83 -4.87 10.52 -11.36
C LYS A 83 -3.70 10.41 -12.35
N ARG A 84 -4.00 10.06 -13.60
CA ARG A 84 -3.04 10.09 -14.71
C ARG A 84 -3.08 11.45 -15.41
N LYS A 85 -1.92 12.10 -15.55
CA LYS A 85 -1.75 13.37 -16.27
C LYS A 85 -0.85 13.17 -17.48
N VAL A 86 -1.31 13.57 -18.66
CA VAL A 86 -0.56 13.53 -19.91
C VAL A 86 -0.16 14.93 -20.31
N TYR A 87 1.08 15.11 -20.72
CA TYR A 87 1.62 16.35 -21.26
C TYR A 87 1.91 16.12 -22.76
N PRO A 88 0.89 16.28 -23.64
CA PRO A 88 1.00 15.92 -25.05
C PRO A 88 1.91 16.88 -25.85
N ASN A 89 2.12 18.09 -25.34
CA ASN A 89 2.91 19.12 -26.01
C ASN A 89 4.43 18.97 -25.79
N GLU A 90 4.85 18.00 -24.98
CA GLU A 90 6.27 17.72 -24.72
C GLU A 90 6.79 16.63 -25.67
N LYS A 91 8.07 16.74 -26.06
CA LYS A 91 8.76 15.72 -26.86
C LYS A 91 9.98 15.21 -26.07
N PRO A 92 10.01 13.93 -25.64
CA PRO A 92 8.95 12.93 -25.78
C PRO A 92 7.71 13.22 -24.93
N VAL A 93 6.55 12.66 -25.30
CA VAL A 93 5.30 12.80 -24.54
C VAL A 93 5.52 12.32 -23.11
N ARG A 94 5.25 13.21 -22.14
CA ARG A 94 5.40 12.89 -20.73
C ARG A 94 4.07 12.44 -20.13
N VAL A 95 4.13 11.41 -19.30
CA VAL A 95 2.99 10.89 -18.53
C VAL A 95 3.39 10.84 -17.07
N GLU A 96 2.52 11.35 -16.21
CA GLU A 96 2.69 11.32 -14.76
C GLU A 96 1.46 10.76 -14.06
N TYR A 97 1.69 10.25 -12.86
CA TYR A 97 0.71 9.72 -11.94
C TYR A 97 0.85 10.44 -10.61
N HIS A 98 -0.26 10.96 -10.10
CA HIS A 98 -0.27 11.75 -8.88
C HIS A 98 -1.33 11.22 -7.93
N PRO A 99 -1.04 11.07 -6.62
CA PRO A 99 -2.06 10.74 -5.65
C PRO A 99 -3.12 11.84 -5.64
N VAL A 100 -4.38 11.45 -5.47
CA VAL A 100 -5.47 12.37 -5.17
C VAL A 100 -5.72 12.38 -3.66
N GLU A 101 -6.60 13.26 -3.19
CA GLU A 101 -6.93 13.41 -1.76
C GLU A 101 -7.20 12.07 -1.06
N LYS A 102 -8.08 11.23 -1.63
CA LYS A 102 -8.36 9.88 -1.12
C LYS A 102 -7.10 8.99 -1.04
N GLY A 103 -6.17 9.14 -1.97
CA GLY A 103 -4.90 8.41 -1.93
C GLY A 103 -3.92 8.96 -0.89
N LEU A 104 -3.91 10.28 -0.68
CA LEU A 104 -3.11 10.95 0.34
C LEU A 104 -3.58 10.59 1.76
N GLU A 105 -4.89 10.42 1.96
CA GLU A 105 -5.50 9.98 3.23
C GLU A 105 -5.09 8.54 3.65
N LEU A 106 -4.38 7.80 2.79
CA LEU A 106 -3.78 6.52 3.18
C LEU A 106 -2.39 6.68 3.84
N GLN A 107 -1.83 7.89 3.89
CA GLN A 107 -0.53 8.14 4.53
C GLN A 107 -0.47 7.68 6.01
N PRO A 108 -1.49 7.93 6.85
CA PRO A 108 -1.49 7.43 8.24
C PRO A 108 -1.38 5.90 8.31
N ILE A 109 -2.01 5.18 7.37
CA ILE A 109 -1.93 3.71 7.31
C ILE A 109 -0.52 3.28 6.95
N LEU A 110 0.12 3.93 5.97
CA LEU A 110 1.52 3.67 5.61
C LEU A 110 2.45 3.87 6.81
N ASP A 111 2.24 4.94 7.57
CA ASP A 111 3.05 5.27 8.73
C ASP A 111 2.87 4.25 9.85
N MET A 112 1.64 3.83 10.14
CA MET A 112 1.36 2.79 11.13
C MET A 112 1.93 1.43 10.74
N MET A 113 1.85 1.05 9.45
CA MET A 113 2.48 -0.18 8.95
C MET A 113 4.00 -0.15 9.14
N ALA A 114 4.63 0.98 8.83
CA ALA A 114 6.06 1.17 9.05
C ALA A 114 6.39 1.07 10.54
N ALA A 115 5.73 1.86 11.40
CA ALA A 115 5.96 1.86 12.83
C ALA A 115 5.83 0.46 13.48
N TYR A 116 4.81 -0.30 13.08
CA TYR A 116 4.64 -1.69 13.53
C TYR A 116 5.86 -2.55 13.19
N SER A 117 6.32 -2.48 11.93
CA SER A 117 7.46 -3.27 11.45
C SER A 117 8.78 -2.87 12.13
N LEU A 118 9.01 -1.56 12.33
CA LEU A 118 10.22 -1.08 13.03
C LEU A 118 10.29 -1.58 14.48
N LYS A 119 9.13 -1.78 15.13
CA LYS A 119 9.05 -2.25 16.51
C LYS A 119 9.09 -3.77 16.65
N TYR A 120 8.29 -4.49 15.87
CA TYR A 120 8.05 -5.93 16.07
C TYR A 120 8.75 -6.82 15.04
N CYS A 121 9.19 -6.25 13.91
CA CYS A 121 9.87 -6.95 12.82
C CYS A 121 11.29 -6.42 12.60
N SER A 122 11.94 -5.91 13.65
CA SER A 122 13.27 -5.27 13.55
C SER A 122 14.34 -6.17 12.94
N LYS A 123 14.25 -7.50 13.11
CA LYS A 123 15.15 -8.50 12.52
C LYS A 123 15.08 -8.54 10.99
N ASP A 124 13.92 -8.25 10.42
CA ASP A 124 13.70 -8.23 8.97
C ASP A 124 14.02 -6.85 8.37
N VAL A 125 13.94 -5.80 9.18
CA VAL A 125 14.09 -4.40 8.73
C VAL A 125 15.52 -3.86 8.92
N PHE A 126 16.19 -4.17 10.03
CA PHE A 126 17.49 -3.59 10.38
C PHE A 126 18.59 -4.63 10.48
N LYS A 127 19.79 -4.28 9.98
CA LYS A 127 20.98 -5.15 10.06
C LYS A 127 21.42 -5.47 11.50
N ASP A 128 21.16 -4.57 12.45
CA ASP A 128 21.46 -4.74 13.87
C ASP A 128 20.32 -5.41 14.65
N ALA A 129 19.20 -5.71 14.00
CA ALA A 129 17.98 -6.25 14.57
C ALA A 129 17.37 -5.44 15.73
N LYS A 130 17.78 -4.18 15.94
CA LYS A 130 17.32 -3.36 17.07
C LYS A 130 16.04 -2.60 16.71
N PRO A 131 14.97 -2.69 17.52
CA PRO A 131 13.77 -1.88 17.31
C PRO A 131 14.07 -0.38 17.35
N ARG A 132 13.31 0.39 16.57
CA ARG A 132 13.39 1.86 16.55
C ARG A 132 12.00 2.46 16.46
N GLU A 133 11.83 3.64 17.01
CA GLU A 133 10.61 4.40 16.90
C GLU A 133 10.49 5.04 15.51
N PHE A 134 9.25 5.24 15.05
CA PHE A 134 8.99 5.81 13.72
C PHE A 134 9.72 7.14 13.48
N ARG A 135 9.68 8.03 14.49
CA ARG A 135 10.30 9.36 14.41
C ARG A 135 11.82 9.28 14.25
N GLU A 136 12.48 8.30 14.87
CA GLU A 136 13.93 8.12 14.78
C GLU A 136 14.37 7.74 13.36
N VAL A 137 13.52 7.00 12.64
CA VAL A 137 13.81 6.49 11.31
C VAL A 137 13.42 7.48 10.22
N TYR A 138 12.25 8.10 10.34
CA TYR A 138 11.70 8.98 9.30
C TYR A 138 11.90 10.47 9.56
N GLY A 139 12.36 10.86 10.75
CA GLY A 139 12.62 12.27 11.08
C GLY A 139 11.37 13.15 11.14
N ARG A 140 10.17 12.55 11.21
CA ARG A 140 8.88 13.24 11.28
C ARG A 140 7.88 12.48 12.13
N GLU A 141 6.82 13.16 12.54
CA GLU A 141 5.66 12.53 13.18
C GLU A 141 4.82 11.73 12.17
N MET A 142 4.06 10.76 12.67
CA MET A 142 3.10 10.03 11.85
C MET A 142 1.97 10.98 11.40
N ALA A 143 1.51 10.79 10.17
CA ALA A 143 0.31 11.43 9.69
C ALA A 143 -0.91 10.99 10.52
N LYS A 144 -1.86 11.90 10.72
CA LYS A 144 -3.11 11.64 11.43
C LYS A 144 -4.23 11.44 10.43
N ILE A 145 -5.18 10.59 10.78
CA ILE A 145 -6.42 10.42 10.01
C ILE A 145 -7.28 11.68 10.22
N SER A 146 -7.70 12.31 9.13
CA SER A 146 -8.68 13.40 9.18
C SER A 146 -10.07 12.81 9.50
N PRO A 147 -10.82 13.36 10.47
CA PRO A 147 -12.14 12.85 10.83
C PRO A 147 -13.22 13.08 9.76
#